data_AF-A0A7Y4JQZ0-F1
#
_entry.id   AF-A0A7Y4JQZ0-F1
#
_cell.length_a   1.000
_cell.length_b   1.000
_cell.length_c   1.000
_cell.angle_alpha   90.00
_cell.angle_beta   90.00
_cell.angle_gamma   90.00
#
_symmetry.space_group_name_H-M   'P 1'
#
loop_
_entity.id
_entity.type
_entity.pdbx_description
1 polymer ?
#
loop_
_entity_poly.entity_id
_entity_poly.type
_entity_poly.pdbx_seq_one_letter_code
_entity_poly.pdbx_strand_id
1 'polypeptide(L)'
;MPFTFRGQNLDALLGDPLNAANSLYGIMSAAEPQFMEDLRQHWKTHVRTTPGVNGTAWRPALKAFSAIEGFWGNTYSDHRIAQVMYGPAHSVATQAVTGVGASAQFLRDFEAARDEAFYVFFQATSVNQLAGVSFKATYYHKDVSSLFEQRPHSKLQAIVSRRVIDTAQVMLRILYGNMNMGWGSLYSTRTLATTLLLAQMHNSALAHYRSGYTGRRCYNQSAVAFTLLTFSYIVAQAWVDKNYEYNEQRWYYFWKLVGSLLGVDSRLIADDHAEAATLWDLFFARGECFGGTPAPYPTTLDPNRIDDDLWNGYAVQPEANLIQWVPAFVVTQMRNSVRWGKYLLGR
;
A
#
# COMPACT_ATOMS: atom_id res chain seq x y z
N MET A 1 -2.78 16.04 -22.19
CA MET A 1 -3.16 14.71 -22.73
C MET A 1 -4.24 14.13 -21.82
N PRO A 2 -5.32 13.53 -22.34
CA PRO A 2 -6.32 12.86 -21.49
C PRO A 2 -5.69 11.67 -20.76
N PHE A 3 -6.14 11.36 -19.54
CA PHE A 3 -5.69 10.15 -18.83
C PHE A 3 -6.44 8.93 -19.38
N THR A 4 -5.96 8.37 -20.49
CA THR A 4 -6.56 7.18 -21.13
C THR A 4 -5.74 5.94 -20.84
N PHE A 5 -6.34 4.97 -20.13
CA PHE A 5 -5.72 3.71 -19.77
C PHE A 5 -6.67 2.54 -20.06
N ARG A 6 -6.13 1.44 -20.61
CA ARG A 6 -6.93 0.30 -21.14
C ARG A 6 -8.08 0.76 -22.07
N GLY A 7 -7.82 1.77 -22.89
CA GLY A 7 -8.80 2.33 -23.83
C GLY A 7 -9.93 3.17 -23.20
N GLN A 8 -9.89 3.44 -21.89
CA GLN A 8 -10.91 4.21 -21.18
C GLN A 8 -10.34 5.56 -20.72
N ASN A 9 -11.10 6.64 -20.89
CA ASN A 9 -10.76 7.93 -20.27
C ASN A 9 -11.13 7.90 -18.78
N LEU A 10 -10.13 8.08 -17.92
CA LEU A 10 -10.24 8.02 -16.46
C LEU A 10 -10.12 9.40 -15.80
N ASP A 11 -10.08 10.50 -16.57
CA ASP A 11 -9.91 11.87 -16.06
C ASP A 11 -10.91 12.22 -14.96
N ALA A 12 -12.17 11.78 -15.11
CA ALA A 12 -13.24 12.04 -14.15
C ALA A 12 -12.98 11.37 -12.79
N LEU A 13 -12.26 10.24 -12.77
CA LEU A 13 -12.03 9.45 -11.56
C LEU A 13 -10.89 9.99 -10.70
N LEU A 14 -9.92 10.69 -11.30
CA LEU A 14 -8.67 11.07 -10.63
C LEU A 14 -8.89 11.86 -9.32
N GLY A 15 -9.94 12.69 -9.29
CA GLY A 15 -10.31 13.49 -8.13
C GLY A 15 -11.26 12.84 -7.14
N ASP A 16 -11.78 11.65 -7.45
CA ASP A 16 -12.81 11.02 -6.65
C ASP A 16 -12.29 10.53 -5.30
N PRO A 17 -13.18 10.38 -4.30
CA PRO A 17 -12.83 9.74 -3.04
C PRO A 17 -12.46 8.26 -3.21
N LEU A 18 -11.82 7.69 -2.19
CA LEU A 18 -11.38 6.28 -2.16
C LEU A 18 -12.47 5.35 -1.63
N ASN A 19 -13.59 5.34 -2.35
CA ASN A 19 -14.74 4.50 -2.06
C ASN A 19 -15.33 3.92 -3.35
N ALA A 20 -14.48 3.67 -4.36
CA ALA A 20 -14.90 3.19 -5.66
C ALA A 20 -15.73 1.91 -5.52
N ALA A 21 -16.88 1.85 -6.20
CA ALA A 21 -17.81 0.71 -6.07
C ALA A 21 -17.20 -0.60 -6.60
N ASN A 22 -16.29 -0.52 -7.56
CA ASN A 22 -15.50 -1.62 -8.11
C ASN A 22 -14.18 -1.83 -7.35
N SER A 23 -14.18 -1.60 -6.03
CA SER A 23 -13.05 -1.88 -5.14
C SER A 23 -13.48 -2.76 -3.97
N LEU A 24 -12.57 -3.55 -3.41
CA LEU A 24 -12.85 -4.41 -2.26
C LEU A 24 -13.26 -3.60 -1.03
N TYR A 25 -12.72 -2.38 -0.86
CA TYR A 25 -13.18 -1.44 0.17
C TYR A 25 -14.64 -1.02 -0.05
N GLY A 26 -15.00 -0.64 -1.29
CA GLY A 26 -16.36 -0.23 -1.64
C GLY A 26 -17.36 -1.38 -1.46
N ILE A 27 -16.99 -2.58 -1.91
CA ILE A 27 -17.78 -3.80 -1.72
C ILE A 27 -17.99 -4.09 -0.22
N MET A 28 -16.94 -4.04 0.60
CA MET A 28 -17.08 -4.24 2.06
C MET A 28 -17.89 -3.16 2.75
N SER A 29 -17.79 -1.92 2.28
CA SER A 29 -18.59 -0.80 2.81
C SER A 29 -20.07 -0.99 2.55
N ALA A 30 -20.44 -1.61 1.43
CA ALA A 30 -21.83 -1.96 1.11
C ALA A 30 -22.28 -3.25 1.83
N ALA A 31 -21.43 -4.27 1.84
CA ALA A 31 -21.74 -5.58 2.40
C ALA A 31 -21.84 -5.57 3.93
N GLU A 32 -20.98 -4.79 4.59
CA GLU A 32 -20.85 -4.82 6.04
C GLU A 32 -20.48 -3.45 6.64
N PRO A 33 -21.40 -2.48 6.57
CA PRO A 33 -21.14 -1.10 6.99
C PRO A 33 -20.75 -0.99 8.47
N GLN A 34 -21.32 -1.81 9.36
CA GLN A 34 -21.00 -1.78 10.78
C GLN A 34 -19.54 -2.20 11.04
N PHE A 35 -19.05 -3.25 10.38
CA PHE A 35 -17.65 -3.67 10.51
C PHE A 35 -16.68 -2.56 10.06
N MET A 36 -17.00 -1.89 8.95
CA MET A 36 -16.20 -0.77 8.44
C MET A 36 -16.22 0.42 9.40
N GLU A 37 -17.38 0.70 10.01
CA GLU A 37 -17.53 1.71 11.05
C GLU A 37 -16.73 1.35 12.32
N ASP A 38 -16.73 0.09 12.75
CA ASP A 38 -15.97 -0.38 13.91
C ASP A 38 -14.46 -0.21 13.70
N LEU A 39 -13.94 -0.53 12.51
CA LEU A 39 -12.54 -0.27 12.15
C LEU A 39 -12.20 1.23 12.21
N ARG A 40 -13.13 2.07 11.75
CA ARG A 40 -12.98 3.54 11.80
C ARG A 40 -12.98 4.04 13.25
N GLN A 41 -13.86 3.52 14.10
CA GLN A 41 -13.92 3.89 15.52
C GLN A 41 -12.72 3.39 16.31
N HIS A 42 -12.19 2.21 15.96
CA HIS A 42 -10.93 1.69 16.48
C HIS A 42 -9.79 2.67 16.21
N TRP A 43 -9.64 3.12 14.96
CA TRP A 43 -8.65 4.15 14.61
C TRP A 43 -8.87 5.46 15.38
N LYS A 44 -10.11 5.98 15.41
CA LYS A 44 -10.42 7.24 16.11
C LYS A 44 -10.10 7.17 17.61
N THR A 45 -10.41 6.04 18.24
CA THR A 45 -10.11 5.79 19.66
C THR A 45 -8.61 5.74 19.89
N HIS A 46 -7.85 5.06 19.01
CA HIS A 46 -6.39 5.06 19.05
C HIS A 46 -5.80 6.48 18.98
N VAL A 47 -6.24 7.30 18.01
CA VAL A 47 -5.77 8.68 17.86
C VAL A 47 -6.07 9.53 19.09
N ARG A 48 -7.27 9.40 19.68
CA ARG A 48 -7.67 10.17 20.87
C ARG A 48 -6.83 9.82 22.10
N THR A 49 -6.37 8.57 22.21
CA THR A 49 -5.70 8.04 23.41
C THR A 49 -4.18 7.98 23.29
N THR A 50 -3.64 8.06 22.08
CA THR A 50 -2.19 8.02 21.85
C THR A 50 -1.61 9.43 22.03
N PRO A 51 -0.53 9.64 22.80
CA PRO A 51 0.12 10.94 22.95
C PRO A 51 0.89 11.37 21.68
N GLY A 52 1.11 12.69 21.55
CA GLY A 52 1.88 13.28 20.46
C GLY A 52 3.36 13.07 20.72
N VAL A 53 4.16 13.00 19.66
CA VAL A 53 5.61 12.82 19.79
C VAL A 53 6.32 14.15 19.64
N ASN A 54 7.27 14.42 20.55
CA ASN A 54 8.14 15.60 20.52
C ASN A 54 7.38 16.93 20.39
N GLY A 55 6.26 17.07 21.12
CA GLY A 55 5.42 18.28 21.08
C GLY A 55 4.63 18.47 19.77
N THR A 56 4.70 17.51 18.83
CA THR A 56 3.96 17.55 17.58
C THR A 56 2.58 16.90 17.69
N ALA A 57 1.69 17.21 16.75
CA ALA A 57 0.41 16.53 16.62
C ALA A 57 0.53 15.10 16.02
N TRP A 58 1.72 14.67 15.58
CA TRP A 58 1.91 13.35 14.99
C TRP A 58 1.74 12.25 16.04
N ARG A 59 0.95 11.23 15.68
CA ARG A 59 0.65 10.06 16.52
C ARG A 59 1.17 8.80 15.82
N PRO A 60 2.00 7.97 16.49
CA PRO A 60 2.42 6.68 15.94
C PRO A 60 1.21 5.79 15.64
N ALA A 61 1.24 5.10 14.51
CA ALA A 61 0.10 4.33 14.03
C ALA A 61 0.16 2.85 14.47
N LEU A 62 1.38 2.32 14.71
CA LEU A 62 1.65 0.89 14.87
C LEU A 62 0.73 0.20 15.88
N LYS A 63 0.51 0.80 17.06
CA LYS A 63 -0.30 0.19 18.13
C LYS A 63 -1.74 -0.09 17.71
N ALA A 64 -2.34 0.72 16.82
CA ALA A 64 -3.67 0.47 16.28
C ALA A 64 -3.71 -0.84 15.49
N PHE A 65 -2.67 -1.11 14.69
CA PHE A 65 -2.57 -2.32 13.87
C PHE A 65 -2.19 -3.56 14.68
N SER A 66 -1.30 -3.41 15.68
CA SER A 66 -0.98 -4.50 16.61
C SER A 66 -2.19 -4.93 17.45
N ALA A 67 -3.13 -4.04 17.73
CA ALA A 67 -4.35 -4.40 18.46
C ALA A 67 -5.26 -5.38 17.67
N ILE A 68 -5.22 -5.34 16.33
CA ILE A 68 -5.94 -6.32 15.49
C ILE A 68 -5.36 -7.73 15.69
N GLU A 69 -4.03 -7.85 15.78
CA GLU A 69 -3.33 -9.12 16.03
C GLU A 69 -3.76 -9.75 17.37
N GLY A 70 -3.93 -8.92 18.40
CA GLY A 70 -4.33 -9.36 19.74
C GLY A 70 -5.79 -9.81 19.85
N PHE A 71 -6.62 -9.64 18.81
CA PHE A 71 -8.01 -10.05 18.82
C PHE A 71 -8.18 -11.51 18.36
N TRP A 72 -8.59 -12.38 19.29
CA TRP A 72 -8.69 -13.82 19.06
C TRP A 72 -10.01 -14.30 18.44
N GLY A 73 -11.01 -13.42 18.29
CA GLY A 73 -12.26 -13.78 17.62
C GLY A 73 -12.12 -13.82 16.09
N ASN A 74 -13.07 -14.49 15.43
CA ASN A 74 -13.10 -14.63 13.96
C ASN A 74 -13.49 -13.35 13.21
N THR A 75 -13.91 -12.29 13.91
CA THR A 75 -14.38 -11.02 13.33
C THR A 75 -13.41 -10.44 12.30
N TYR A 76 -12.10 -10.44 12.59
CA TYR A 76 -11.07 -9.88 11.72
C TYR A 76 -10.39 -10.90 10.81
N SER A 77 -10.85 -12.16 10.81
CA SER A 77 -10.24 -13.22 10.01
C SER A 77 -10.43 -12.98 8.51
N ASP A 78 -9.40 -13.25 7.72
CA ASP A 78 -9.46 -13.16 6.27
C ASP A 78 -10.53 -14.12 5.70
N HIS A 79 -10.69 -15.30 6.31
CA HIS A 79 -11.74 -16.26 5.95
C HIS A 79 -13.14 -15.66 6.04
N ARG A 80 -13.47 -15.02 7.17
CA ARG A 80 -14.78 -14.38 7.37
C ARG A 80 -14.97 -13.23 6.40
N ILE A 81 -13.97 -12.36 6.26
CA ILE A 81 -14.07 -11.18 5.40
C ILE A 81 -14.25 -11.61 3.93
N ALA A 82 -13.51 -12.60 3.47
CA ALA A 82 -13.68 -13.16 2.13
C ALA A 82 -15.07 -13.81 1.95
N GLN A 83 -15.60 -14.52 2.95
CA GLN A 83 -16.96 -15.06 2.88
C GLN A 83 -18.01 -13.96 2.72
N VAL A 84 -17.85 -12.83 3.41
CA VAL A 84 -18.75 -11.67 3.27
C VAL A 84 -18.66 -11.07 1.87
N MET A 85 -17.44 -10.83 1.35
CA MET A 85 -17.24 -10.31 -0.01
C MET A 85 -17.84 -11.23 -1.08
N TYR A 86 -17.70 -12.55 -0.91
CA TYR A 86 -18.26 -13.56 -1.81
C TYR A 86 -19.71 -13.96 -1.49
N GLY A 87 -20.41 -13.20 -0.65
CA GLY A 87 -21.83 -13.42 -0.36
C GLY A 87 -22.70 -13.25 -1.61
N PRO A 88 -23.96 -13.75 -1.61
CA PRO A 88 -24.82 -13.79 -2.79
C PRO A 88 -25.03 -12.44 -3.50
N ALA A 89 -24.99 -11.33 -2.75
CA ALA A 89 -25.20 -9.99 -3.30
C ALA A 89 -23.94 -9.34 -3.92
N HIS A 90 -22.75 -9.88 -3.64
CA HIS A 90 -21.49 -9.20 -3.93
C HIS A 90 -20.47 -10.05 -4.70
N SER A 91 -20.69 -11.36 -4.79
CA SER A 91 -19.76 -12.31 -5.42
C SER A 91 -19.36 -11.92 -6.85
N VAL A 92 -20.29 -11.44 -7.68
CA VAL A 92 -20.01 -11.00 -9.06
C VAL A 92 -19.10 -9.77 -9.07
N ALA A 93 -19.37 -8.79 -8.21
CA ALA A 93 -18.54 -7.58 -8.10
C ALA A 93 -17.14 -7.92 -7.57
N THR A 94 -17.06 -8.80 -6.56
CA THR A 94 -15.78 -9.27 -6.03
C THR A 94 -14.99 -10.04 -7.08
N GLN A 95 -15.62 -10.96 -7.82
CA GLN A 95 -14.98 -11.68 -8.91
C GLN A 95 -14.47 -10.74 -10.01
N ALA A 96 -15.18 -9.66 -10.32
CA ALA A 96 -14.71 -8.68 -11.30
C ALA A 96 -13.43 -7.96 -10.87
N VAL A 97 -13.19 -7.84 -9.56
CA VAL A 97 -11.99 -7.24 -8.99
C VAL A 97 -10.86 -8.26 -8.84
N THR A 98 -11.16 -9.44 -8.30
CA THR A 98 -10.16 -10.47 -7.95
C THR A 98 -9.86 -11.43 -9.10
N GLY A 99 -10.72 -11.52 -10.11
CA GLY A 99 -10.63 -12.50 -11.20
C GLY A 99 -11.03 -13.93 -10.82
N VAL A 100 -11.44 -14.18 -9.57
CA VAL A 100 -11.77 -15.54 -9.09
C VAL A 100 -13.18 -15.63 -8.50
N GLY A 101 -13.86 -16.76 -8.74
CA GLY A 101 -15.29 -16.92 -8.45
C GLY A 101 -15.65 -17.39 -7.04
N ALA A 102 -14.67 -17.73 -6.19
CA ALA A 102 -14.94 -18.27 -4.86
C ALA A 102 -13.95 -17.76 -3.80
N SER A 103 -14.44 -17.54 -2.58
CA SER A 103 -13.65 -17.07 -1.44
C SER A 103 -12.46 -17.98 -1.10
N ALA A 104 -12.65 -19.30 -1.15
CA ALA A 104 -11.59 -20.26 -0.87
C ALA A 104 -10.46 -20.19 -1.91
N GLN A 105 -10.77 -19.97 -3.18
CA GLN A 105 -9.76 -19.78 -4.22
C GLN A 105 -9.07 -18.42 -4.05
N PHE A 106 -9.85 -17.35 -3.84
CA PHE A 106 -9.33 -16.02 -3.56
C PHE A 106 -8.28 -16.02 -2.44
N LEU A 107 -8.57 -16.65 -1.31
CA LEU A 107 -7.64 -16.68 -0.18
C LEU A 107 -6.34 -17.43 -0.50
N ARG A 108 -6.41 -18.55 -1.22
CA ARG A 108 -5.21 -19.27 -1.66
C ARG A 108 -4.36 -18.43 -2.62
N ASP A 109 -5.00 -17.80 -3.59
CA ASP A 109 -4.29 -16.99 -4.59
C ASP A 109 -3.72 -15.72 -3.97
N PHE A 110 -4.44 -15.10 -3.02
CA PHE A 110 -3.98 -13.95 -2.28
C PHE A 110 -2.82 -14.31 -1.33
N GLU A 111 -2.88 -15.45 -0.65
CA GLU A 111 -1.77 -15.96 0.17
C GLU A 111 -0.52 -16.20 -0.68
N ALA A 112 -0.66 -16.86 -1.84
CA ALA A 112 0.44 -17.09 -2.76
C ALA A 112 1.06 -15.77 -3.29
N ALA A 113 0.23 -14.76 -3.54
CA ALA A 113 0.67 -13.43 -3.96
C ALA A 113 1.33 -12.64 -2.83
N ARG A 114 0.82 -12.75 -1.61
CA ARG A 114 1.43 -12.19 -0.40
C ARG A 114 2.79 -12.80 -0.13
N ASP A 115 2.95 -14.11 -0.29
CA ASP A 115 4.23 -14.80 -0.12
C ASP A 115 5.26 -14.33 -1.16
N GLU A 116 4.85 -14.10 -2.40
CA GLU A 116 5.69 -13.49 -3.44
C GLU A 116 6.08 -12.06 -3.06
N ALA A 117 5.11 -11.25 -2.64
CA ALA A 117 5.36 -9.88 -2.21
C ALA A 117 6.33 -9.85 -1.02
N PHE A 118 6.17 -10.74 -0.04
CA PHE A 118 7.10 -10.86 1.09
C PHE A 118 8.50 -11.21 0.58
N TYR A 119 8.63 -12.20 -0.31
CA TYR A 119 9.91 -12.61 -0.89
C TYR A 119 10.63 -11.42 -1.55
N VAL A 120 9.92 -10.65 -2.38
CA VAL A 120 10.47 -9.48 -3.08
C VAL A 120 10.80 -8.35 -2.10
N PHE A 121 9.87 -7.97 -1.21
CA PHE A 121 10.02 -6.83 -0.30
C PHE A 121 11.18 -6.97 0.68
N PHE A 122 11.44 -8.19 1.15
CA PHE A 122 12.42 -8.44 2.19
C PHE A 122 13.85 -8.56 1.67
N GLN A 123 14.08 -8.41 0.36
CA GLN A 123 15.44 -8.37 -0.20
C GLN A 123 16.08 -7.00 -0.01
N ALA A 124 17.40 -6.99 0.23
CA ALA A 124 18.18 -5.77 0.41
C ALA A 124 18.02 -4.79 -0.76
N THR A 125 17.91 -5.29 -1.99
CA THR A 125 17.63 -4.44 -3.17
C THR A 125 16.32 -3.68 -3.03
N SER A 126 15.23 -4.37 -2.67
CA SER A 126 13.92 -3.74 -2.48
C SER A 126 13.93 -2.76 -1.32
N VAL A 127 14.54 -3.11 -0.19
CA VAL A 127 14.66 -2.21 0.98
C VAL A 127 15.39 -0.91 0.60
N ASN A 128 16.50 -1.02 -0.12
CA ASN A 128 17.26 0.14 -0.59
C ASN A 128 16.45 0.98 -1.58
N GLN A 129 15.70 0.36 -2.48
CA GLN A 129 14.84 1.09 -3.42
C GLN A 129 13.66 1.78 -2.74
N LEU A 130 13.07 1.13 -1.73
CA LEU A 130 12.00 1.72 -0.94
C LEU A 130 12.49 2.97 -0.20
N ALA A 131 13.58 2.85 0.54
CA ALA A 131 14.15 3.93 1.35
C ALA A 131 14.81 5.03 0.49
N GLY A 132 15.44 4.67 -0.63
CA GLY A 132 16.20 5.59 -1.46
C GLY A 132 15.36 6.34 -2.49
N VAL A 133 14.35 5.66 -3.07
CA VAL A 133 13.63 6.15 -4.25
C VAL A 133 12.12 6.16 -4.02
N SER A 134 11.49 5.01 -3.76
CA SER A 134 10.03 4.84 -3.76
C SER A 134 9.30 5.85 -2.87
N PHE A 135 9.68 5.97 -1.59
CA PHE A 135 9.01 6.89 -0.67
C PHE A 135 9.14 8.35 -1.12
N LYS A 136 10.32 8.75 -1.62
CA LYS A 136 10.54 10.12 -2.10
C LYS A 136 9.81 10.38 -3.42
N ALA A 137 9.73 9.39 -4.29
CA ALA A 137 9.01 9.48 -5.56
C ALA A 137 7.52 9.79 -5.37
N THR A 138 6.92 9.44 -4.22
CA THR A 138 5.54 9.85 -3.90
C THR A 138 5.36 11.38 -3.95
N TYR A 139 6.41 12.15 -3.64
CA TYR A 139 6.42 13.62 -3.70
C TYR A 139 6.48 14.19 -5.13
N TYR A 140 6.56 13.34 -6.16
CA TYR A 140 6.30 13.82 -7.52
C TYR A 140 4.83 14.19 -7.70
N HIS A 141 3.90 13.54 -7.01
CA HIS A 141 2.47 13.77 -7.21
C HIS A 141 1.99 15.01 -6.45
N LYS A 142 1.36 15.95 -7.17
CA LYS A 142 0.96 17.26 -6.65
C LYS A 142 0.10 17.18 -5.39
N ASP A 143 -0.89 16.29 -5.40
CA ASP A 143 -1.79 16.12 -4.25
C ASP A 143 -1.10 15.49 -3.03
N VAL A 144 -0.09 14.64 -3.25
CA VAL A 144 0.71 14.05 -2.18
C VAL A 144 1.65 15.09 -1.58
N SER A 145 2.34 15.87 -2.41
CA SER A 145 3.21 16.95 -1.95
C SER A 145 2.42 18.00 -1.19
N SER A 146 1.27 18.43 -1.72
CA SER A 146 0.41 19.38 -1.03
C SER A 146 -0.08 18.88 0.33
N LEU A 147 -0.34 17.57 0.47
CA LEU A 147 -0.66 16.98 1.79
C LEU A 147 0.48 17.14 2.78
N PHE A 148 1.72 16.89 2.36
CA PHE A 148 2.88 16.93 3.24
C PHE A 148 3.34 18.36 3.54
N GLU A 149 3.18 19.30 2.61
CA GLU A 149 3.36 20.74 2.83
C GLU A 149 2.42 21.25 3.95
N GLN A 150 1.17 20.80 3.97
CA GLN A 150 0.16 21.19 4.96
C GLN A 150 0.34 20.54 6.34
N ARG A 151 1.29 19.61 6.48
CA ARG A 151 1.51 18.84 7.72
C ARG A 151 2.89 19.18 8.27
N PRO A 152 3.02 20.12 9.22
CA PRO A 152 4.31 20.64 9.70
C PRO A 152 5.29 19.55 10.14
N HIS A 153 4.80 18.48 10.78
CA HIS A 153 5.62 17.35 11.22
C HIS A 153 6.20 16.50 10.07
N SER A 154 5.77 16.73 8.83
CA SER A 154 6.27 16.04 7.63
C SER A 154 7.57 16.63 7.10
N LYS A 155 8.00 17.78 7.62
CA LYS A 155 9.31 18.41 7.34
C LYS A 155 10.32 18.16 8.46
N LEU A 156 9.90 17.54 9.57
CA LEU A 156 10.75 17.22 10.71
C LEU A 156 11.40 15.84 10.53
N GLN A 157 12.71 15.80 10.28
CA GLN A 157 13.47 14.56 10.03
C GLN A 157 13.19 13.44 11.06
N ALA A 158 13.17 13.78 12.35
CA ALA A 158 12.89 12.83 13.42
C ALA A 158 11.50 12.18 13.33
N ILE A 159 10.50 12.92 12.83
CA ILE A 159 9.14 12.39 12.63
C ILE A 159 9.03 11.65 11.30
N VAL A 160 9.67 12.17 10.23
CA VAL A 160 9.67 11.52 8.92
C VAL A 160 10.28 10.11 9.01
N SER A 161 11.41 9.96 9.70
CA SER A 161 12.04 8.67 9.94
C SER A 161 11.07 7.69 10.61
N ARG A 162 10.42 8.12 11.71
CA ARG A 162 9.44 7.29 12.43
C ARG A 162 8.23 6.91 11.58
N ARG A 163 7.73 7.83 10.76
CA ARG A 163 6.59 7.57 9.84
C ARG A 163 6.96 6.52 8.79
N VAL A 164 8.16 6.60 8.23
CA VAL A 164 8.65 5.61 7.26
C VAL A 164 8.79 4.25 7.91
N ILE A 165 9.34 4.19 9.13
CA ILE A 165 9.45 2.95 9.91
C ILE A 165 8.07 2.38 10.26
N ASP A 166 7.12 3.20 10.72
CA ASP A 166 5.74 2.79 11.00
C ASP A 166 5.07 2.20 9.75
N THR A 167 5.27 2.84 8.59
CA THR A 167 4.72 2.34 7.30
C THR A 167 5.32 0.98 6.95
N ALA A 168 6.64 0.83 7.07
CA ALA A 168 7.32 -0.45 6.83
C ALA A 168 6.79 -1.54 7.77
N GLN A 169 6.63 -1.25 9.06
CA GLN A 169 6.12 -2.23 10.03
C GLN A 169 4.66 -2.61 9.79
N VAL A 170 3.81 -1.67 9.38
CA VAL A 170 2.43 -1.98 8.97
C VAL A 170 2.41 -2.84 7.71
N MET A 171 3.25 -2.55 6.71
CA MET A 171 3.38 -3.39 5.52
C MET A 171 3.87 -4.80 5.86
N LEU A 172 4.84 -4.94 6.77
CA LEU A 172 5.29 -6.25 7.25
C LEU A 172 4.18 -7.03 7.95
N ARG A 173 3.30 -6.36 8.70
CA ARG A 173 2.10 -6.99 9.27
C ARG A 173 1.16 -7.49 8.18
N ILE A 174 0.90 -6.68 7.15
CA ILE A 174 0.06 -7.09 6.00
C ILE A 174 0.67 -8.31 5.31
N LEU A 175 1.98 -8.28 5.03
CA LEU A 175 2.72 -9.34 4.34
C LEU A 175 2.87 -10.62 5.16
N TYR A 176 3.00 -10.53 6.48
CA TYR A 176 3.07 -11.70 7.37
C TYR A 176 1.69 -12.24 7.78
N GLY A 177 0.59 -11.63 7.32
CA GLY A 177 -0.75 -12.07 7.72
C GLY A 177 -1.26 -11.48 9.03
N ASN A 178 -0.51 -10.57 9.67
CA ASN A 178 -0.74 -10.03 11.00
C ASN A 178 -1.12 -11.14 12.00
N MET A 179 -0.34 -12.23 11.93
CA MET A 179 -0.55 -13.45 12.69
C MET A 179 0.00 -13.30 14.11
N ASN A 180 -0.73 -13.82 15.09
CA ASN A 180 -0.21 -14.01 16.45
C ASN A 180 0.46 -15.41 16.50
N MET A 181 1.71 -15.49 16.95
CA MET A 181 2.47 -16.75 17.06
C MET A 181 1.99 -17.60 18.24
N GLY A 182 0.80 -18.21 18.12
CA GLY A 182 0.44 -19.43 18.85
C GLY A 182 0.82 -20.65 18.03
N TRP A 183 1.78 -21.46 18.49
CA TRP A 183 2.19 -22.69 17.81
C TRP A 183 1.04 -23.71 17.79
N GLY A 184 0.70 -24.21 16.59
CA GLY A 184 -0.19 -25.36 16.38
C GLY A 184 -1.49 -25.05 15.65
N SER A 185 -1.56 -25.42 14.36
CA SER A 185 -2.75 -25.75 13.54
C SER A 185 -4.00 -24.84 13.50
N LEU A 186 -4.07 -23.72 14.24
CA LEU A 186 -5.21 -22.80 14.33
C LEU A 186 -4.76 -21.34 14.12
N TYR A 187 -4.04 -21.03 13.04
CA TYR A 187 -3.74 -19.64 12.72
C TYR A 187 -4.79 -19.06 11.76
N SER A 188 -5.22 -17.83 12.05
CA SER A 188 -6.07 -17.05 11.18
C SER A 188 -5.32 -15.78 10.80
N THR A 189 -5.19 -15.53 9.49
CA THR A 189 -4.61 -14.30 8.98
C THR A 189 -5.63 -13.17 9.04
N ARG A 190 -5.14 -11.93 9.19
CA ARG A 190 -5.94 -10.71 9.29
C ARG A 190 -5.45 -9.66 8.29
N THR A 191 -4.86 -10.07 7.17
CA THR A 191 -4.31 -9.17 6.15
C THR A 191 -5.39 -8.24 5.62
N LEU A 192 -6.59 -8.75 5.34
CA LEU A 192 -7.71 -7.97 4.80
C LEU A 192 -8.16 -6.92 5.80
N ALA A 193 -8.42 -7.31 7.05
CA ALA A 193 -8.80 -6.37 8.12
C ALA A 193 -7.74 -5.30 8.38
N THR A 194 -6.46 -5.69 8.38
CA THR A 194 -5.33 -4.78 8.60
C THR A 194 -5.23 -3.75 7.47
N THR A 195 -5.46 -4.16 6.22
CA THR A 195 -5.45 -3.26 5.06
C THR A 195 -6.68 -2.35 5.03
N LEU A 196 -7.86 -2.86 5.41
CA LEU A 196 -9.08 -2.05 5.56
C LEU A 196 -8.92 -1.02 6.69
N LEU A 197 -8.25 -1.36 7.79
CA LEU A 197 -7.90 -0.40 8.84
C LEU A 197 -6.96 0.69 8.30
N LEU A 198 -5.98 0.33 7.47
CA LEU A 198 -5.10 1.30 6.81
C LEU A 198 -5.91 2.27 5.93
N ALA A 199 -6.89 1.76 5.17
CA ALA A 199 -7.82 2.58 4.41
C ALA A 199 -8.64 3.52 5.30
N GLN A 200 -9.21 3.03 6.40
CA GLN A 200 -9.98 3.84 7.35
C GLN A 200 -9.12 4.91 8.05
N MET A 201 -7.89 4.54 8.39
CA MET A 201 -6.89 5.45 8.97
C MET A 201 -6.68 6.64 8.04
N HIS A 202 -6.34 6.37 6.79
CA HIS A 202 -6.05 7.44 5.83
C HIS A 202 -7.30 8.24 5.46
N ASN A 203 -8.45 7.60 5.22
CA ASN A 203 -9.70 8.31 4.95
C ASN A 203 -10.08 9.23 6.12
N SER A 204 -9.97 8.76 7.36
CA SER A 204 -10.28 9.58 8.54
C SER A 204 -9.26 10.70 8.77
N ALA A 205 -7.97 10.40 8.58
CA ALA A 205 -6.90 11.33 8.90
C ALA A 205 -6.62 12.35 7.79
N LEU A 206 -6.94 12.04 6.53
CA LEU A 206 -6.45 12.80 5.37
C LEU A 206 -7.55 13.37 4.47
N ALA A 207 -8.80 12.92 4.55
CA ALA A 207 -9.86 13.33 3.61
C ALA A 207 -10.23 14.82 3.67
N HIS A 208 -9.83 15.55 4.71
CA HIS A 208 -10.12 16.97 4.88
C HIS A 208 -9.10 17.90 4.23
N TYR A 209 -7.90 17.42 3.89
CA TYR A 209 -6.89 18.25 3.22
C TYR A 209 -7.24 18.46 1.75
N ARG A 210 -6.99 19.66 1.24
CA ARG A 210 -7.20 20.03 -0.17
C ARG A 210 -5.91 20.51 -0.79
N SER A 211 -5.69 20.09 -2.03
CA SER A 211 -4.48 20.39 -2.77
C SER A 211 -4.48 21.83 -3.26
N GLY A 212 -3.42 22.57 -2.93
CA GLY A 212 -3.20 23.92 -3.46
C GLY A 212 -2.91 23.93 -4.97
N TYR A 213 -2.48 22.79 -5.52
CA TYR A 213 -2.12 22.66 -6.93
C TYR A 213 -3.29 22.25 -7.83
N THR A 214 -4.22 21.44 -7.32
CA THR A 214 -5.31 20.85 -8.13
C THR A 214 -6.71 21.24 -7.66
N GLY A 215 -6.85 21.81 -6.45
CA GLY A 215 -8.13 22.13 -5.82
C GLY A 215 -8.93 20.92 -5.31
N ARG A 216 -8.48 19.70 -5.62
CA ARG A 216 -9.10 18.42 -5.21
C ARG A 216 -8.73 18.08 -3.77
N ARG A 217 -9.35 17.05 -3.18
CA ARG A 217 -8.87 16.48 -1.92
C ARG A 217 -7.47 15.92 -2.12
N CYS A 218 -6.57 16.06 -1.14
CA CYS A 218 -5.22 15.52 -1.28
C CYS A 218 -5.20 13.98 -1.29
N TYR A 219 -6.11 13.36 -0.52
CA TYR A 219 -6.28 11.91 -0.49
C TYR A 219 -7.45 11.52 -1.39
N ASN A 220 -7.12 11.16 -2.65
CA ASN A 220 -8.05 10.85 -3.73
C ASN A 220 -7.53 9.66 -4.56
N GLN A 221 -8.31 9.24 -5.57
CA GLN A 221 -7.94 8.14 -6.49
C GLN A 221 -6.55 8.31 -7.10
N SER A 222 -6.25 9.48 -7.69
CA SER A 222 -4.97 9.77 -8.36
C SER A 222 -3.77 9.62 -7.41
N ALA A 223 -3.83 10.28 -6.25
CA ALA A 223 -2.75 10.32 -5.28
C ALA A 223 -2.40 8.93 -4.74
N VAL A 224 -3.42 8.11 -4.44
CA VAL A 224 -3.21 6.76 -3.89
C VAL A 224 -2.84 5.76 -4.97
N ALA A 225 -3.42 5.84 -6.17
CA ALA A 225 -3.00 5.02 -7.30
C ALA A 225 -1.53 5.27 -7.65
N PHE A 226 -1.10 6.54 -7.71
CA PHE A 226 0.32 6.86 -7.93
C PHE A 226 1.21 6.39 -6.78
N THR A 227 0.79 6.57 -5.53
CA THR A 227 1.55 6.07 -4.38
C THR A 227 1.69 4.55 -4.43
N LEU A 228 0.62 3.80 -4.74
CA LEU A 228 0.73 2.35 -4.94
C LEU A 228 1.71 2.00 -6.05
N LEU A 229 1.69 2.75 -7.15
CA LEU A 229 2.61 2.59 -8.26
C LEU A 229 4.07 2.81 -7.84
N THR A 230 4.37 3.76 -6.95
CA THR A 230 5.75 3.92 -6.45
C THR A 230 6.20 2.70 -5.65
N PHE A 231 5.32 1.97 -4.98
CA PHE A 231 5.70 0.75 -4.26
C PHE A 231 5.72 -0.50 -5.16
N SER A 232 4.83 -0.60 -6.14
CA SER A 232 4.74 -1.77 -7.02
C SER A 232 5.75 -1.69 -8.17
N TYR A 233 5.76 -0.58 -8.91
CA TYR A 233 6.51 -0.47 -10.16
C TYR A 233 7.98 -0.16 -9.94
N ILE A 234 8.34 0.79 -9.07
CA ILE A 234 9.76 1.15 -8.83
C ILE A 234 10.53 -0.06 -8.30
N VAL A 235 9.93 -0.82 -7.39
CA VAL A 235 10.55 -2.04 -6.83
C VAL A 235 10.67 -3.12 -7.92
N ALA A 236 9.61 -3.40 -8.67
CA ALA A 236 9.66 -4.36 -9.78
C ALA A 236 10.69 -3.96 -10.84
N GLN A 237 10.75 -2.68 -11.22
CA GLN A 237 11.70 -2.18 -12.21
C GLN A 237 13.13 -2.37 -11.73
N ALA A 238 13.42 -2.16 -10.44
CA ALA A 238 14.75 -2.43 -9.90
C ALA A 238 15.14 -3.92 -9.93
N TRP A 239 14.17 -4.83 -9.87
CA TRP A 239 14.41 -6.26 -10.05
C TRP A 239 14.65 -6.60 -11.52
N VAL A 240 13.86 -6.02 -12.43
CA VAL A 240 14.06 -6.14 -13.87
C VAL A 240 15.44 -5.62 -14.28
N ASP A 241 15.82 -4.42 -13.81
CA ASP A 241 17.12 -3.79 -14.07
C ASP A 241 18.30 -4.69 -13.65
N LYS A 242 18.11 -5.46 -12.59
CA LYS A 242 19.11 -6.40 -12.04
C LYS A 242 18.95 -7.83 -12.52
N ASN A 243 17.97 -8.09 -13.38
CA ASN A 243 17.61 -9.42 -13.87
C ASN A 243 17.36 -10.43 -12.73
N TYR A 244 16.62 -10.02 -11.69
CA TYR A 244 16.21 -10.91 -10.60
C TYR A 244 14.88 -11.60 -10.91
N GLU A 245 14.81 -12.90 -10.69
CA GLU A 245 13.58 -13.69 -10.86
C GLU A 245 12.54 -13.38 -9.77
N TYR A 246 11.34 -12.98 -10.19
CA TYR A 246 10.16 -12.91 -9.34
C TYR A 246 8.92 -13.31 -10.16
N ASN A 247 7.85 -13.73 -9.49
CA ASN A 247 6.58 -14.01 -10.15
C ASN A 247 5.80 -12.70 -10.36
N GLU A 248 5.91 -12.15 -11.56
CA GLU A 248 5.27 -10.88 -11.95
C GLU A 248 3.76 -10.88 -11.72
N GLN A 249 3.07 -11.94 -12.16
CA GLN A 249 1.62 -12.06 -12.02
C GLN A 249 1.19 -11.99 -10.55
N ARG A 250 1.89 -12.69 -9.66
CA ARG A 250 1.62 -12.68 -8.21
C ARG A 250 1.96 -11.33 -7.58
N TRP A 251 3.04 -10.69 -8.01
CA TRP A 251 3.43 -9.37 -7.53
C TRP A 251 2.37 -8.32 -7.82
N TYR A 252 1.94 -8.19 -9.08
CA TYR A 252 0.92 -7.21 -9.45
C TYR A 252 -0.46 -7.59 -8.93
N TYR A 253 -0.79 -8.88 -8.82
CA TYR A 253 -2.02 -9.32 -8.16
C TYR A 253 -2.07 -8.90 -6.69
N PHE A 254 -0.98 -9.02 -5.93
CA PHE A 254 -0.92 -8.53 -4.55
C PHE A 254 -1.22 -7.03 -4.47
N TRP A 255 -0.57 -6.23 -5.32
CA TRP A 255 -0.73 -4.78 -5.33
C TRP A 255 -2.12 -4.32 -5.79
N LYS A 256 -2.70 -5.03 -6.76
CA LYS A 256 -4.10 -4.84 -7.17
C LYS A 256 -5.04 -4.99 -5.98
N LEU A 257 -4.88 -6.07 -5.21
CA LEU A 257 -5.74 -6.33 -4.07
C LEU A 257 -5.52 -5.32 -2.93
N VAL A 258 -4.27 -4.97 -2.64
CA VAL A 258 -3.97 -3.91 -1.66
C VAL A 258 -4.60 -2.59 -2.07
N GLY A 259 -4.42 -2.16 -3.32
CA GLY A 259 -5.02 -0.92 -3.82
C GLY A 259 -6.55 -0.93 -3.78
N SER A 260 -7.15 -2.06 -4.13
CA SER A 260 -8.58 -2.26 -4.06
C SER A 260 -9.13 -2.21 -2.62
N LEU A 261 -8.38 -2.77 -1.65
CA LEU A 261 -8.71 -2.68 -0.21
C LEU A 261 -8.51 -1.27 0.36
N LEU A 262 -7.72 -0.43 -0.31
CA LEU A 262 -7.59 1.01 0.00
C LEU A 262 -8.70 1.85 -0.64
N GLY A 263 -9.54 1.27 -1.51
CA GLY A 263 -10.65 1.96 -2.17
C GLY A 263 -10.32 2.58 -3.53
N VAL A 264 -9.18 2.20 -4.12
CA VAL A 264 -8.81 2.62 -5.47
C VAL A 264 -9.67 1.88 -6.50
N ASP A 265 -10.16 2.61 -7.49
CA ASP A 265 -10.88 2.06 -8.64
C ASP A 265 -9.97 1.07 -9.38
N SER A 266 -10.45 -0.14 -9.65
CA SER A 266 -9.63 -1.20 -10.26
C SER A 266 -9.07 -0.85 -11.65
N ARG A 267 -9.65 0.16 -12.31
CA ARG A 267 -9.15 0.67 -13.59
C ARG A 267 -7.92 1.56 -13.44
N LEU A 268 -7.57 2.01 -12.24
CA LEU A 268 -6.38 2.81 -11.95
C LEU A 268 -5.23 1.98 -11.35
N ILE A 269 -5.32 0.64 -11.42
CA ILE A 269 -4.31 -0.26 -10.88
C ILE A 269 -3.81 -1.19 -11.98
N ALA A 270 -2.49 -1.26 -12.17
CA ALA A 270 -1.85 -2.13 -13.14
C ALA A 270 -2.02 -3.61 -12.78
N ASP A 271 -2.22 -4.44 -13.81
CA ASP A 271 -2.27 -5.91 -13.70
C ASP A 271 -0.91 -6.55 -14.01
N ASP A 272 -0.01 -5.83 -14.68
CA ASP A 272 1.33 -6.31 -15.07
C ASP A 272 2.36 -5.17 -15.13
N HIS A 273 3.61 -5.50 -15.45
CA HIS A 273 4.72 -4.56 -15.48
C HIS A 273 4.61 -3.51 -16.59
N ALA A 274 4.08 -3.91 -17.75
CA ALA A 274 3.92 -3.02 -18.90
C ALA A 274 2.84 -1.96 -18.66
N GLU A 275 1.74 -2.37 -18.03
CA GLU A 275 0.70 -1.47 -17.59
C GLU A 275 1.17 -0.52 -16.48
N ALA A 276 2.01 -1.00 -15.56
CA ALA A 276 2.61 -0.17 -14.53
C ALA A 276 3.50 0.93 -15.12
N ALA A 277 4.31 0.59 -16.12
CA ALA A 277 5.10 1.57 -16.90
C ALA A 277 4.18 2.58 -17.61
N THR A 278 3.10 2.09 -18.22
CA THR A 278 2.13 2.96 -18.91
C THR A 278 1.46 3.95 -17.94
N LEU A 279 1.00 3.47 -16.78
CA LEU A 279 0.41 4.34 -15.76
C LEU A 279 1.41 5.38 -15.25
N TRP A 280 2.67 4.98 -15.05
CA TRP A 280 3.74 5.90 -14.62
C TRP A 280 3.83 7.08 -15.56
N ASP A 281 4.01 6.80 -16.86
CA ASP A 281 4.10 7.83 -17.89
C ASP A 281 2.82 8.68 -17.98
N LEU A 282 1.65 8.08 -17.84
CA LEU A 282 0.37 8.78 -17.88
C LEU A 282 0.21 9.81 -16.75
N PHE A 283 0.64 9.50 -15.52
CA PHE A 283 0.61 10.47 -14.41
C PHE A 283 1.45 11.72 -14.71
N PHE A 284 2.64 11.54 -15.31
CA PHE A 284 3.47 12.67 -15.71
C PHE A 284 2.89 13.41 -16.93
N ALA A 285 2.44 12.69 -17.96
CA ALA A 285 1.87 13.27 -19.18
C ALA A 285 0.55 14.02 -18.94
N ARG A 286 -0.24 13.58 -17.95
CA ARG A 286 -1.47 14.27 -17.54
C ARG A 286 -1.22 15.50 -16.67
N GLY A 287 0.00 15.64 -16.14
CA GLY A 287 0.37 16.71 -15.23
C GLY A 287 -0.13 16.48 -13.80
N GLU A 288 -0.39 15.24 -13.40
CA GLU A 288 -0.65 14.86 -12.01
C GLU A 288 0.63 14.96 -11.17
N CYS A 289 1.78 14.71 -11.82
CA CYS A 289 3.11 14.84 -11.24
C CYS A 289 3.83 16.13 -11.68
N PHE A 290 4.81 16.57 -10.89
CA PHE A 290 5.75 17.64 -11.26
C PHE A 290 6.73 17.19 -12.34
N GLY A 291 7.22 18.15 -13.15
CA GLY A 291 8.22 17.92 -14.21
C GLY A 291 7.69 17.43 -15.56
N GLY A 292 6.46 16.91 -15.63
CA GLY A 292 5.84 16.52 -16.91
C GLY A 292 6.62 15.43 -17.67
N THR A 293 6.49 15.42 -19.00
CA THR A 293 7.15 14.45 -19.89
C THR A 293 8.55 14.93 -20.35
N PRO A 294 9.54 14.04 -20.48
CA PRO A 294 9.47 12.61 -20.17
C PRO A 294 9.38 12.36 -18.66
N ALA A 295 8.71 11.26 -18.28
CA ALA A 295 8.72 10.81 -16.89
C ALA A 295 10.16 10.43 -16.48
N PRO A 296 10.54 10.62 -15.20
CA PRO A 296 11.83 10.16 -14.71
C PRO A 296 11.87 8.63 -14.74
N TYR A 297 13.06 8.07 -14.96
CA TYR A 297 13.24 6.63 -14.91
C TYR A 297 12.88 6.11 -13.50
N PRO A 298 12.07 5.04 -13.35
CA PRO A 298 11.46 4.71 -12.06
C PRO A 298 12.45 4.47 -10.91
N THR A 299 13.62 3.91 -11.21
CA THR A 299 14.66 3.59 -10.22
C THR A 299 15.69 4.70 -10.03
N THR A 300 15.51 5.84 -10.72
CA THR A 300 16.38 7.03 -10.62
C THR A 300 15.55 8.23 -10.18
N LEU A 301 15.84 8.73 -8.99
CA LEU A 301 15.15 9.88 -8.44
C LEU A 301 15.66 11.18 -9.09
N ASP A 302 14.75 12.03 -9.54
CA ASP A 302 14.99 13.37 -10.07
C ASP A 302 14.60 14.41 -9.00
N PRO A 303 15.56 14.89 -8.19
CA PRO A 303 15.27 15.79 -7.08
C PRO A 303 14.68 17.13 -7.53
N ASN A 304 14.91 17.56 -8.78
CA ASN A 304 14.42 18.86 -9.29
C ASN A 304 12.89 18.89 -9.44
N ARG A 305 12.21 17.75 -9.29
CA ARG A 305 10.76 17.62 -9.34
C ARG A 305 10.12 17.49 -7.97
N ILE A 306 10.89 17.65 -6.89
CA ILE A 306 10.44 17.53 -5.51
C ILE A 306 10.69 18.86 -4.82
N ASP A 307 9.74 19.30 -3.99
CA ASP A 307 9.91 20.49 -3.14
C ASP A 307 11.11 20.34 -2.20
N ASP A 308 11.96 21.37 -2.12
CA ASP A 308 13.21 21.33 -1.36
C ASP A 308 13.00 21.07 0.14
N ASP A 309 11.91 21.59 0.74
CA ASP A 309 11.63 21.33 2.15
C ASP A 309 11.24 19.87 2.39
N LEU A 310 10.47 19.27 1.48
CA LEU A 310 10.11 17.86 1.54
C LEU A 310 11.34 16.96 1.31
N TRP A 311 12.23 17.36 0.41
CA TRP A 311 13.49 16.69 0.16
C TRP A 311 14.39 16.70 1.41
N ASN A 312 14.64 17.88 1.96
CA ASN A 312 15.54 18.09 3.11
C ASN A 312 14.97 17.54 4.42
N GLY A 313 13.64 17.51 4.55
CA GLY A 313 12.94 16.88 5.68
C GLY A 313 12.97 15.36 5.65
N TYR A 314 13.25 14.74 4.50
CA TYR A 314 13.31 13.28 4.39
C TYR A 314 14.60 12.72 5.00
N ALA A 315 14.45 11.99 6.10
CA ALA A 315 15.52 11.22 6.70
C ALA A 315 15.00 9.83 7.05
N VAL A 316 15.62 8.79 6.49
CA VAL A 316 15.48 7.42 7.00
C VAL A 316 16.69 7.18 7.88
N GLN A 317 16.49 7.18 9.20
CA GLN A 317 17.51 6.64 10.08
C GLN A 317 17.56 5.13 9.87
N PRO A 318 18.75 4.51 9.84
CA PRO A 318 18.89 3.05 9.89
C PRO A 318 18.50 2.52 11.28
N GLU A 319 17.26 2.76 11.70
CA GLU A 319 16.63 2.20 12.90
C GLU A 319 15.45 1.31 12.48
N ALA A 320 15.65 0.47 11.46
CA ALA A 320 14.76 -0.64 11.29
C ALA A 320 15.17 -1.69 12.32
N ASN A 321 14.49 -1.72 13.48
CA ASN A 321 14.57 -2.85 14.40
C ASN A 321 13.91 -4.07 13.72
N LEU A 322 14.58 -4.59 12.68
CA LEU A 322 14.19 -5.74 11.87
C LEU A 322 14.31 -7.05 12.65
N ILE A 323 15.01 -7.00 13.80
CA ILE A 323 15.22 -8.14 14.71
C ILE A 323 13.88 -8.72 15.18
N GLN A 324 12.86 -7.89 15.43
CA GLN A 324 11.53 -8.37 15.83
C GLN A 324 10.82 -9.20 14.74
N TRP A 325 11.26 -9.11 13.49
CA TRP A 325 10.69 -9.82 12.35
C TRP A 325 11.51 -11.05 11.94
N VAL A 326 12.59 -11.38 12.67
CA VAL A 326 13.45 -12.55 12.42
C VAL A 326 12.68 -13.87 12.32
N PRO A 327 11.65 -14.16 13.15
CA PRO A 327 10.89 -15.41 13.01
C PRO A 327 10.11 -15.50 11.68
N ALA A 328 9.45 -14.42 11.28
CA ALA A 328 8.76 -14.31 10.00
C ALA A 328 9.74 -14.40 8.82
N PHE A 329 10.88 -13.72 8.95
CA PHE A 329 11.99 -13.79 8.01
C PHE A 329 12.47 -15.23 7.83
N VAL A 330 12.77 -15.95 8.91
CA VAL A 330 13.28 -17.33 8.85
C VAL A 330 12.26 -18.27 8.20
N VAL A 331 10.98 -18.21 8.55
CA VAL A 331 9.94 -19.07 7.95
C VAL A 331 9.81 -18.82 6.45
N THR A 332 9.78 -17.56 6.02
CA THR A 332 9.67 -17.23 4.59
C THR A 332 10.98 -17.51 3.83
N GLN A 333 12.14 -17.35 4.46
CA GLN A 333 13.43 -17.71 3.86
C GLN A 333 13.60 -19.22 3.71
N MET A 334 13.09 -20.02 4.66
CA MET A 334 13.09 -21.48 4.51
C MET A 334 12.19 -21.92 3.35
N ARG A 335 10.98 -21.33 3.21
CA ARG A 335 10.05 -21.61 2.11
C ARG A 335 10.60 -21.21 0.73
N ASN A 336 11.46 -20.20 0.66
CA ASN A 336 12.04 -19.69 -0.58
C ASN A 336 13.51 -20.11 -0.81
N SER A 337 14.06 -21.04 -0.01
CA SER A 337 15.48 -21.42 -0.01
C SER A 337 16.05 -21.80 -1.39
N VAL A 338 15.27 -22.40 -2.27
CA VAL A 338 15.69 -22.70 -3.66
C VAL A 338 15.87 -21.44 -4.51
N ARG A 339 15.06 -20.40 -4.27
CA ARG A 339 15.14 -19.10 -4.97
C ARG A 339 16.29 -18.24 -4.46
N TRP A 340 16.73 -18.43 -3.21
CA TRP A 340 17.93 -17.78 -2.67
C TRP A 340 19.17 -18.13 -3.48
N GLY A 341 19.31 -19.40 -3.86
CA GLY A 341 20.40 -19.83 -4.73
C GLY A 341 20.44 -19.06 -6.04
N LYS A 342 19.29 -18.78 -6.64
CA LYS A 342 19.21 -17.99 -7.89
C LYS A 342 19.49 -16.50 -7.68
N TYR A 343 18.88 -15.89 -6.66
CA TYR A 343 19.10 -14.48 -6.30
C TYR A 343 20.58 -14.18 -5.99
N LEU A 344 21.23 -15.03 -5.17
CA LEU A 344 22.65 -14.87 -4.82
C LEU A 344 23.58 -15.09 -6.02
N LEU A 345 23.12 -15.81 -7.05
CA LEU A 345 23.84 -16.02 -8.31
C LEU A 345 23.50 -14.96 -9.37
N GLY A 346 22.63 -13.99 -9.07
CA GLY A 346 22.19 -12.95 -10.02
C GLY A 346 21.44 -13.53 -11.22
N ARG A 347 20.65 -14.58 -11.00
CA ARG A 347 19.88 -15.31 -12.02
C ARG A 347 18.38 -15.23 -11.80
#